data_AF-A0A7Y5CR88-F1
#
_entry.id   AF-A0A7Y5CR88-F1
#
_cell.length_a   1.000
_cell.length_b   1.000
_cell.length_c   1.000
_cell.angle_alpha   90.00
_cell.angle_beta   90.00
_cell.angle_gamma   90.00
#
_symmetry.space_group_name_H-M   'P 1'
#
loop_
_entity.id
_entity.type
_entity.pdbx_description
1 polymer ?
#
loop_
_entity_poly.entity_id
_entity_poly.type
_entity_poly.pdbx_seq_one_letter_code
_entity_poly.pdbx_strand_id
1 'polypeptide(L)'
;MKKNATPPAPSRALPEPGDDHYQLYKDVREAISSLPIYFRTETHISGVMATDLHTLNTVLGATLEEQVVRTLNLIRNSWDPDEKYALYSFVRQAQTFPDVLLRKTSTDGILLGIELKGWYLLAKEAEPSLRFQVTAAACAQRDLIVIVPWVLGNVISGSPILFEPFVESARYAADYRNYHWQFIRETKQDRGIDSPKIVGPYPSKADQILDKPHSDSGGNFGRLARTGMMDAYMEKLNKVQLCGIKAIYWRQFLKAFQESTTDTEARLALERLRQRVQHALIIPSPKAQSALVIIAELERLLDLGE
;
A
#
# COMPACT_ATOMS: atom_id res chain seq x y z
N MET A 1 -7.00 -22.07 35.13
CA MET A 1 -7.34 -20.83 34.38
C MET A 1 -8.02 -21.24 33.08
N LYS A 2 -9.31 -20.90 32.89
CA LYS A 2 -9.98 -21.16 31.60
C LYS A 2 -9.28 -20.30 30.55
N LYS A 3 -8.74 -20.91 29.49
CA LYS A 3 -8.37 -20.17 28.27
C LYS A 3 -9.67 -19.56 27.76
N ASN A 4 -9.86 -18.25 27.97
CA ASN A 4 -10.96 -17.55 27.30
C ASN A 4 -10.73 -17.73 25.80
N ALA A 5 -11.70 -18.33 25.12
CA ALA A 5 -11.62 -18.52 23.68
C ALA A 5 -11.53 -17.14 23.02
N THR A 6 -10.59 -16.99 22.09
CA THR A 6 -10.51 -15.82 21.23
C THR A 6 -11.85 -15.66 20.51
N PRO A 7 -12.47 -14.46 20.52
CA PRO A 7 -13.70 -14.25 19.77
C PRO A 7 -13.47 -14.51 18.27
N PRO A 8 -14.52 -14.82 17.49
CA PRO A 8 -14.37 -14.98 16.05
C PRO A 8 -13.87 -13.68 15.40
N ALA A 9 -13.08 -13.83 14.34
CA ALA A 9 -12.69 -12.70 13.51
C ALA A 9 -13.93 -12.03 12.88
N PRO A 10 -13.89 -10.71 12.63
CA PRO A 10 -14.98 -10.01 11.95
C PRO A 10 -15.21 -10.58 10.54
N SER A 11 -16.43 -10.48 10.03
CA SER A 11 -16.79 -10.87 8.67
C SER A 11 -16.72 -9.66 7.73
N ARG A 12 -16.46 -9.93 6.44
CA ARG A 12 -16.60 -8.92 5.39
C ARG A 12 -18.07 -8.74 5.05
N ALA A 13 -18.68 -7.66 5.52
CA ALA A 13 -20.03 -7.26 5.10
C ALA A 13 -19.94 -6.46 3.78
N LEU A 14 -19.70 -7.15 2.67
CA LEU A 14 -19.64 -6.53 1.35
C LEU A 14 -21.06 -6.31 0.79
N PRO A 15 -21.23 -5.45 -0.23
CA PRO A 15 -22.46 -5.42 -1.03
C PRO A 15 -22.73 -6.76 -1.70
N GLU A 16 -23.98 -7.20 -1.70
CA GLU A 16 -24.43 -8.49 -2.26
C GLU A 16 -25.32 -8.29 -3.51
N PRO A 17 -25.47 -9.30 -4.38
CA PRO A 17 -26.40 -9.23 -5.51
C PRO A 17 -27.82 -8.87 -5.06
N GLY A 18 -28.36 -7.79 -5.63
CA GLY A 18 -29.67 -7.24 -5.26
C GLY A 18 -29.59 -5.97 -4.41
N ASP A 19 -28.43 -5.67 -3.80
CA ASP A 19 -28.21 -4.39 -3.13
C ASP A 19 -28.15 -3.24 -4.14
N ASP A 20 -28.63 -2.07 -3.71
CA ASP A 20 -28.48 -0.84 -4.47
C ASP A 20 -27.00 -0.57 -4.79
N HIS A 21 -26.72 -0.31 -6.06
CA HIS A 21 -25.38 -0.04 -6.59
C HIS A 21 -24.39 -1.22 -6.49
N TYR A 22 -24.86 -2.47 -6.30
CA TYR A 22 -23.99 -3.65 -6.31
C TYR A 22 -23.11 -3.75 -7.56
N GLN A 23 -23.72 -3.55 -8.74
CA GLN A 23 -23.00 -3.63 -10.01
C GLN A 23 -21.92 -2.55 -10.12
N LEU A 24 -22.25 -1.31 -9.75
CA LEU A 24 -21.28 -0.21 -9.66
C LEU A 24 -20.11 -0.56 -8.73
N TYR A 25 -20.39 -1.12 -7.55
CA TYR A 25 -19.35 -1.52 -6.60
C TYR A 25 -18.38 -2.54 -7.21
N LYS A 26 -18.92 -3.56 -7.91
CA LYS A 26 -18.11 -4.56 -8.60
C LYS A 26 -17.27 -3.93 -9.71
N ASP A 27 -17.87 -3.11 -10.56
CA ASP A 27 -17.20 -2.55 -11.73
C ASP A 27 -16.14 -1.51 -11.34
N VAL A 28 -16.38 -0.72 -10.27
CA VAL A 28 -15.36 0.16 -9.68
C VAL A 28 -14.16 -0.63 -9.17
N ARG A 29 -14.37 -1.78 -8.51
CA ARG A 29 -13.26 -2.63 -8.06
C ARG A 29 -12.44 -3.18 -9.24
N GLU A 30 -13.11 -3.60 -10.30
CA GLU A 30 -12.46 -4.10 -11.51
C GLU A 30 -11.68 -2.98 -12.24
N ALA A 31 -12.25 -1.77 -12.30
CA ALA A 31 -11.58 -0.59 -12.83
C ALA A 31 -10.33 -0.22 -12.00
N ILE A 32 -10.39 -0.30 -10.67
CA ILE A 32 -9.24 -0.10 -9.78
C ILE A 32 -8.16 -1.16 -10.06
N SER A 33 -8.52 -2.43 -10.15
CA SER A 33 -7.58 -3.51 -10.49
C SER A 33 -6.90 -3.31 -11.85
N SER A 34 -7.58 -2.62 -12.78
CA SER A 34 -7.10 -2.34 -14.13
C SER A 34 -6.27 -1.06 -14.25
N LEU A 35 -6.10 -0.28 -13.17
CA LEU A 35 -5.33 0.97 -13.17
C LEU A 35 -3.95 0.86 -13.84
N PRO A 36 -3.14 -0.20 -13.65
CA PRO A 36 -1.83 -0.30 -14.31
C PRO A 36 -1.87 -0.24 -15.83
N ILE A 37 -2.98 -0.67 -16.45
CA ILE A 37 -3.15 -0.70 -17.91
C ILE A 37 -3.37 0.73 -18.45
N TYR A 38 -4.15 1.53 -17.72
CA TYR A 38 -4.61 2.85 -18.15
C TYR A 38 -3.81 4.00 -17.59
N PHE A 39 -3.03 3.77 -16.53
CA PHE A 39 -2.25 4.81 -15.89
C PHE A 39 -1.22 5.39 -16.86
N ARG A 40 -1.26 6.71 -17.03
CA ARG A 40 -0.31 7.47 -17.83
C ARG A 40 0.12 8.68 -17.02
N THR A 41 1.41 8.97 -17.07
CA THR A 41 1.99 10.12 -16.40
C THR A 41 3.03 10.76 -17.29
N GLU A 42 3.02 12.09 -17.31
CA GLU A 42 4.06 12.89 -17.95
C GLU A 42 5.27 13.08 -17.01
N THR A 43 5.14 12.71 -15.73
CA THR A 43 6.23 12.77 -14.77
C THR A 43 7.34 11.82 -15.20
N HIS A 44 8.53 12.38 -15.39
CA HIS A 44 9.76 11.64 -15.63
C HIS A 44 10.79 12.06 -14.59
N ILE A 45 11.40 11.09 -13.91
CA ILE A 45 12.39 11.36 -12.87
C ILE A 45 13.77 10.89 -13.33
N SER A 46 14.75 11.75 -13.20
CA SER A 46 16.16 11.46 -13.47
C SER A 46 17.04 12.14 -12.43
N GLY A 47 18.24 11.60 -12.20
CA GLY A 47 19.22 12.22 -11.31
C GLY A 47 18.94 12.05 -9.81
N VAL A 48 18.07 11.11 -9.43
CA VAL A 48 17.86 10.76 -8.02
C VAL A 48 19.01 9.87 -7.56
N MET A 49 19.65 10.25 -6.45
CA MET A 49 20.64 9.39 -5.81
C MET A 49 19.97 8.11 -5.31
N ALA A 50 20.62 6.97 -5.50
CA ALA A 50 20.06 5.68 -5.08
C ALA A 50 19.78 5.63 -3.56
N THR A 51 20.60 6.34 -2.77
CA THR A 51 20.44 6.54 -1.32
C THR A 51 19.11 7.21 -0.98
N ASP A 52 18.63 8.11 -1.83
CA ASP A 52 17.48 8.99 -1.56
C ASP A 52 16.18 8.44 -2.15
N LEU A 53 16.25 7.34 -2.89
CA LEU A 53 15.12 6.77 -3.61
C LEU A 53 13.92 6.46 -2.71
N HIS A 54 14.18 6.16 -1.44
CA HIS A 54 13.13 5.90 -0.45
C HIS A 54 12.28 7.13 -0.09
N THR A 55 12.78 8.35 -0.35
CA THR A 55 12.07 9.61 -0.12
C THR A 55 11.00 9.88 -1.18
N LEU A 56 11.04 9.18 -2.31
CA LEU A 56 10.13 9.40 -3.43
C LEU A 56 8.65 9.25 -3.06
N ASN A 57 8.33 8.40 -2.08
CA ASN A 57 6.94 8.26 -1.63
C ASN A 57 6.40 9.53 -0.97
N THR A 58 7.27 10.30 -0.30
CA THR A 58 6.92 11.60 0.30
C THR A 58 6.78 12.67 -0.78
N VAL A 59 7.68 12.66 -1.77
CA VAL A 59 7.72 13.69 -2.82
C VAL A 59 6.58 13.53 -3.84
N LEU A 60 6.25 12.28 -4.21
CA LEU A 60 5.33 11.99 -5.31
C LEU A 60 4.04 11.30 -4.91
N GLY A 61 3.88 10.89 -3.65
CA GLY A 61 2.69 10.16 -3.21
C GLY A 61 1.39 10.90 -3.56
N ALA A 62 1.30 12.19 -3.21
CA ALA A 62 0.12 13.00 -3.50
C ALA A 62 -0.15 13.16 -5.00
N THR A 63 0.88 13.40 -5.80
CA THR A 63 0.77 13.51 -7.27
C THR A 63 0.29 12.19 -7.88
N LEU A 64 0.81 11.06 -7.40
CA LEU A 64 0.40 9.73 -7.87
C LEU A 64 -1.08 9.47 -7.57
N GLU A 65 -1.51 9.78 -6.35
CA GLU A 65 -2.90 9.63 -5.91
C GLU A 65 -3.85 10.50 -6.74
N GLU A 66 -3.45 11.73 -7.08
CA GLU A 66 -4.19 12.60 -8.01
C GLU A 66 -4.32 11.98 -9.40
N GLN A 67 -3.22 11.43 -9.95
CA GLN A 67 -3.24 10.77 -11.26
C GLN A 67 -4.09 9.50 -11.26
N VAL A 68 -4.15 8.76 -10.15
CA VAL A 68 -5.04 7.61 -9.98
C VAL A 68 -6.50 8.06 -10.09
N VAL A 69 -6.89 9.14 -9.40
CA VAL A 69 -8.25 9.69 -9.43
C VAL A 69 -8.61 10.18 -10.82
N ARG A 70 -7.69 10.88 -11.50
CA ARG A 70 -7.87 11.27 -12.90
C ARG A 70 -8.05 10.06 -13.80
N THR A 71 -7.23 9.02 -13.62
CA THR A 71 -7.32 7.78 -14.41
C THR A 71 -8.67 7.10 -14.23
N LEU A 72 -9.17 6.97 -12.99
CA LEU A 72 -10.49 6.42 -12.71
C LEU A 72 -11.59 7.15 -13.47
N ASN A 73 -11.58 8.49 -13.48
CA ASN A 73 -12.56 9.26 -14.26
C ASN A 73 -12.40 9.08 -15.78
N LEU A 74 -11.17 8.93 -16.29
CA LEU A 74 -10.91 8.68 -17.71
C LEU A 74 -11.43 7.31 -18.17
N ILE A 75 -11.40 6.31 -17.28
CA ILE A 75 -11.91 4.96 -17.57
C ILE A 75 -13.37 4.77 -17.13
N ARG A 76 -14.20 5.82 -17.20
CA ARG A 76 -15.64 5.74 -16.86
C ARG A 76 -16.33 4.54 -17.51
N ASN A 77 -16.07 4.30 -18.78
CA ASN A 77 -16.68 3.19 -19.51
C ASN A 77 -16.39 1.81 -18.90
N SER A 78 -15.35 1.69 -18.06
CA SER A 78 -15.05 0.46 -17.31
C SER A 78 -15.90 0.29 -16.06
N TRP A 79 -16.35 1.37 -15.40
CA TRP A 79 -17.11 1.30 -14.14
C TRP A 79 -18.55 1.82 -14.21
N ASP A 80 -18.92 2.50 -15.28
CA ASP A 80 -20.27 2.98 -15.59
C ASP A 80 -20.54 2.82 -17.11
N PRO A 81 -20.53 1.58 -17.63
CA PRO A 81 -20.69 1.31 -19.07
C PRO A 81 -22.07 1.71 -19.62
N ASP A 82 -23.09 1.71 -18.76
CA ASP A 82 -24.48 2.03 -19.12
C ASP A 82 -24.83 3.52 -18.88
N GLU A 83 -23.85 4.34 -18.49
CA GLU A 83 -24.02 5.78 -18.16
C GLU A 83 -25.07 6.07 -17.06
N LYS A 84 -25.38 5.08 -16.20
CA LYS A 84 -26.32 5.23 -15.07
C LYS A 84 -25.83 6.25 -14.05
N TYR A 85 -24.52 6.47 -13.97
CA TYR A 85 -23.87 7.38 -13.04
C TYR A 85 -23.16 8.54 -13.76
N ALA A 86 -23.67 8.96 -14.93
CA ALA A 86 -23.09 10.04 -15.75
C ALA A 86 -22.83 11.35 -14.97
N LEU A 87 -23.66 11.67 -13.97
CA LEU A 87 -23.53 12.86 -13.12
C LEU A 87 -22.59 12.70 -11.92
N TYR A 88 -21.97 11.53 -11.74
CA TYR A 88 -21.03 11.24 -10.66
C TYR A 88 -19.60 11.23 -11.19
N SER A 89 -18.66 11.70 -10.38
CA SER A 89 -17.23 11.65 -10.69
C SER A 89 -16.43 11.36 -9.42
N PHE A 90 -15.25 10.76 -9.58
CA PHE A 90 -14.30 10.63 -8.48
C PHE A 90 -13.66 12.00 -8.20
N VAL A 91 -13.73 12.45 -6.95
CA VAL A 91 -13.21 13.74 -6.50
C VAL A 91 -12.36 13.52 -5.26
N ARG A 92 -11.13 14.07 -5.25
CA ARG A 92 -10.30 14.10 -4.04
C ARG A 92 -10.87 15.07 -3.01
N GLN A 93 -10.75 14.72 -1.75
CA GLN A 93 -10.94 15.65 -0.65
C GLN A 93 -9.72 15.70 0.26
N ALA A 94 -9.44 16.89 0.79
CA ALA A 94 -8.35 17.09 1.72
C ALA A 94 -8.86 16.97 3.17
N GLN A 95 -8.06 16.31 4.02
CA GLN A 95 -8.18 16.33 5.48
C GLN A 95 -9.44 15.67 6.06
N THR A 96 -10.19 14.89 5.27
CA THR A 96 -11.40 14.20 5.75
C THR A 96 -11.46 12.82 5.13
N PHE A 97 -11.72 11.79 5.94
CA PHE A 97 -12.00 10.46 5.43
C PHE A 97 -13.31 10.46 4.65
N PRO A 98 -13.40 9.75 3.51
CA PRO A 98 -12.32 9.06 2.77
C PRO A 98 -11.55 9.99 1.82
N ASP A 99 -10.30 9.68 1.45
CA ASP A 99 -9.50 10.54 0.54
C ASP A 99 -10.16 10.90 -0.80
N VAL A 100 -10.99 10.00 -1.34
CA VAL A 100 -11.67 10.15 -2.64
C VAL A 100 -13.14 9.76 -2.50
N LEU A 101 -14.02 10.52 -3.14
CA LEU A 101 -15.46 10.27 -3.18
C LEU A 101 -15.94 10.10 -4.62
N LEU A 102 -16.76 9.09 -4.88
CA LEU A 102 -17.64 9.06 -6.04
C LEU A 102 -18.88 9.89 -5.72
N ARG A 103 -18.84 11.17 -6.12
CA ARG A 103 -19.83 12.18 -5.73
C ARG A 103 -20.55 12.75 -6.95
N LYS A 104 -21.83 13.05 -6.79
CA LYS A 104 -22.63 13.73 -7.82
C LYS A 104 -22.15 15.18 -7.98
N THR A 105 -22.05 15.69 -9.21
CA THR A 105 -21.57 17.07 -9.45
C THR A 105 -22.55 18.13 -8.94
N SER A 106 -23.86 17.85 -8.97
CA SER A 106 -24.93 18.83 -8.68
C SER A 106 -25.47 18.79 -7.25
N THR A 107 -25.14 17.76 -6.47
CA THR A 107 -25.62 17.54 -5.09
C THR A 107 -24.54 16.84 -4.29
N ASP A 108 -24.56 16.95 -2.96
CA ASP A 108 -23.64 16.20 -2.08
C ASP A 108 -23.97 14.70 -1.94
N GLY A 109 -24.61 14.10 -2.96
CA GLY A 109 -24.87 12.66 -3.03
C GLY A 109 -23.57 11.89 -3.22
N ILE A 110 -23.23 11.04 -2.25
CA ILE A 110 -22.04 10.20 -2.23
C ILE A 110 -22.47 8.73 -2.37
N LEU A 111 -21.86 8.01 -3.32
CA LEU A 111 -22.15 6.59 -3.53
C LEU A 111 -21.09 5.66 -2.94
N LEU A 112 -19.83 6.08 -2.97
CA LEU A 112 -18.68 5.27 -2.59
C LEU A 112 -17.50 6.17 -2.19
N GLY A 113 -16.76 5.74 -1.18
CA GLY A 113 -15.50 6.31 -0.74
C GLY A 113 -14.29 5.42 -1.04
N ILE A 114 -13.14 6.03 -1.26
CA ILE A 114 -11.85 5.34 -1.34
C ILE A 114 -10.86 6.05 -0.43
N GLU A 115 -10.34 5.33 0.56
CA GLU A 115 -9.10 5.70 1.23
C GLU A 115 -7.94 5.24 0.36
N LEU A 116 -7.12 6.18 -0.09
CA LEU A 116 -6.16 5.93 -1.16
C LEU A 116 -4.73 6.11 -0.66
N LYS A 117 -3.88 5.13 -0.92
CA LYS A 117 -2.46 5.22 -0.57
C LYS A 117 -1.55 4.87 -1.73
N GLY A 118 -0.71 5.82 -2.14
CA GLY A 118 0.47 5.53 -2.93
C GLY A 118 1.56 4.82 -2.12
N TRP A 119 2.09 3.71 -2.63
CA TRP A 119 3.18 2.97 -2.00
C TRP A 119 4.35 2.73 -2.96
N TYR A 120 5.46 3.42 -2.73
CA TYR A 120 6.71 3.12 -3.42
C TYR A 120 7.25 1.75 -3.02
N LEU A 121 7.20 0.78 -3.92
CA LEU A 121 7.44 -0.64 -3.62
C LEU A 121 8.88 -0.93 -3.14
N LEU A 122 9.83 -0.09 -3.54
CA LEU A 122 11.24 -0.19 -3.14
C LEU A 122 11.57 0.64 -1.89
N ALA A 123 10.56 1.17 -1.20
CA ALA A 123 10.76 1.85 0.08
C ALA A 123 11.39 0.93 1.14
N LYS A 124 12.17 1.54 2.05
CA LYS A 124 12.94 0.86 3.11
C LYS A 124 12.10 -0.07 3.98
N GLU A 125 10.89 0.37 4.34
CA GLU A 125 10.01 -0.34 5.26
C GLU A 125 9.42 -1.63 4.67
N ALA A 126 9.53 -1.84 3.35
CA ALA A 126 8.98 -3.00 2.65
C ALA A 126 7.46 -3.20 2.76
N GLU A 127 6.76 -2.28 3.42
CA GLU A 127 5.32 -2.25 3.64
C GLU A 127 4.77 -0.84 3.35
N PRO A 128 3.49 -0.71 2.98
CA PRO A 128 2.85 0.60 2.84
C PRO A 128 2.75 1.31 4.20
N SER A 129 2.99 2.62 4.20
CA SER A 129 2.92 3.44 5.42
C SER A 129 1.50 3.84 5.83
N LEU A 130 0.47 3.20 5.27
CA LEU A 130 -0.93 3.51 5.58
C LEU A 130 -1.21 3.26 7.07
N ARG A 131 -1.64 4.31 7.76
CA ARG A 131 -2.16 4.24 9.12
C ARG A 131 -3.65 4.54 9.08
N PHE A 132 -4.45 3.49 9.06
CA PHE A 132 -5.90 3.58 9.03
C PHE A 132 -6.45 3.45 10.45
N GLN A 133 -6.89 4.56 11.05
CA GLN A 133 -7.45 4.59 12.42
C GLN A 133 -8.93 4.91 12.44
N VAL A 134 -9.55 5.13 11.28
CA VAL A 134 -10.98 5.43 11.18
C VAL A 134 -11.79 4.25 11.73
N THR A 135 -12.81 4.57 12.52
CA THR A 135 -13.72 3.58 13.12
C THR A 135 -14.65 3.01 12.05
N ALA A 136 -15.05 1.74 12.21
CA ALA A 136 -15.92 1.06 11.25
C ALA A 136 -17.27 1.77 11.05
N ALA A 137 -17.78 2.47 12.07
CA ALA A 137 -19.03 3.23 12.00
C ALA A 137 -18.95 4.44 11.04
N ALA A 138 -17.76 4.98 10.79
CA ALA A 138 -17.54 6.05 9.82
C ALA A 138 -17.37 5.55 8.38
N CYS A 139 -17.39 4.23 8.16
CA CYS A 139 -17.22 3.61 6.84
C CYS A 139 -18.58 3.14 6.28
N ALA A 140 -18.94 3.58 5.07
CA ALA A 140 -20.06 2.97 4.36
C ALA A 140 -19.71 1.53 3.91
N GLN A 141 -20.73 0.71 3.65
CA GLN A 141 -20.55 -0.67 3.19
C GLN A 141 -19.72 -0.77 1.90
N ARG A 142 -19.85 0.23 1.02
CA ARG A 142 -19.18 0.30 -0.28
C ARG A 142 -17.78 0.94 -0.23
N ASP A 143 -17.37 1.52 0.90
CA ASP A 143 -16.10 2.23 0.99
C ASP A 143 -14.90 1.25 0.94
N LEU A 144 -13.83 1.68 0.28
CA LEU A 144 -12.67 0.85 -0.03
C LEU A 144 -11.39 1.42 0.58
N ILE A 145 -10.49 0.54 1.03
CA ILE A 145 -9.05 0.83 1.14
C ILE A 145 -8.40 0.42 -0.17
N VAL A 146 -7.67 1.34 -0.80
CA VAL A 146 -6.91 1.10 -2.03
C VAL A 146 -5.45 1.47 -1.82
N ILE A 147 -4.56 0.49 -1.93
CA ILE A 147 -3.11 0.72 -1.89
C ILE A 147 -2.53 0.46 -3.27
N VAL A 148 -1.98 1.50 -3.87
CA VAL A 148 -1.43 1.50 -5.22
C VAL A 148 0.10 1.40 -5.14
N PRO A 149 0.68 0.20 -5.32
CA PRO A 149 2.12 0.04 -5.39
C PRO A 149 2.66 0.64 -6.70
N TRP A 150 3.83 1.27 -6.62
CA TRP A 150 4.48 1.85 -7.80
C TRP A 150 6.00 1.85 -7.67
N VAL A 151 6.68 1.94 -8.81
CA VAL A 151 8.13 2.18 -8.93
C VAL A 151 8.43 3.09 -10.11
N LEU A 152 9.69 3.45 -10.32
CA LEU A 152 10.13 4.05 -11.58
C LEU A 152 10.46 2.97 -12.60
N GLY A 153 10.16 3.22 -13.87
CA GLY A 153 10.33 2.24 -14.95
C GLY A 153 11.74 1.64 -15.09
N ASN A 154 12.78 2.38 -14.70
CA ASN A 154 14.18 1.93 -14.69
C ASN A 154 14.75 1.85 -13.26
N VAL A 155 13.90 1.53 -12.28
CA VAL A 155 14.23 1.39 -10.85
C VAL A 155 14.60 2.71 -10.17
N ILE A 156 15.71 3.34 -10.57
CA ILE A 156 16.21 4.61 -10.01
C ILE A 156 15.81 5.84 -10.85
N SER A 157 15.25 5.62 -12.03
CA SER A 157 14.84 6.68 -12.95
C SER A 157 13.68 6.24 -13.84
N GLY A 158 13.13 7.18 -14.59
CA GLY A 158 12.01 6.96 -15.51
C GLY A 158 10.69 7.48 -14.97
N SER A 159 9.62 7.10 -15.65
CA SER A 159 8.26 7.44 -15.26
C SER A 159 7.71 6.45 -14.24
N PRO A 160 6.84 6.90 -13.31
CA PRO A 160 6.11 6.00 -12.43
C PRO A 160 5.33 4.93 -13.20
N ILE A 161 5.47 3.68 -12.78
CA ILE A 161 4.68 2.53 -13.22
C ILE A 161 3.93 1.97 -12.02
N LEU A 162 2.66 1.63 -12.22
CA LEU A 162 1.82 1.02 -11.17
C LEU A 162 1.86 -0.50 -11.26
N PHE A 163 1.64 -1.17 -10.13
CA PHE A 163 1.22 -2.57 -10.12
C PHE A 163 -0.24 -2.68 -9.67
N GLU A 164 -0.81 -3.87 -9.86
CA GLU A 164 -2.17 -4.19 -9.43
C GLU A 164 -2.40 -3.75 -7.98
N PRO A 165 -3.37 -2.84 -7.72
CA PRO A 165 -3.63 -2.36 -6.37
C PRO A 165 -4.16 -3.43 -5.42
N PHE A 166 -3.90 -3.24 -4.13
CA PHE A 166 -4.61 -3.96 -3.07
C PHE A 166 -5.94 -3.24 -2.80
N VAL A 167 -7.04 -4.00 -2.78
CA VAL A 167 -8.40 -3.45 -2.60
C VAL A 167 -9.17 -4.26 -1.54
N GLU A 168 -9.58 -3.61 -0.46
CA GLU A 168 -10.33 -4.22 0.63
C GLU A 168 -11.47 -3.30 1.12
N SER A 169 -12.48 -3.84 1.78
CA SER A 169 -13.52 -3.03 2.45
C SER A 169 -12.92 -2.19 3.59
N ALA A 170 -13.18 -0.88 3.57
CA ALA A 170 -12.73 0.03 4.63
C ALA A 170 -13.33 -0.32 6.00
N ARG A 171 -14.62 -0.67 6.01
CA ARG A 171 -15.31 -1.10 7.23
C ARG A 171 -14.69 -2.36 7.82
N TYR A 172 -14.47 -3.38 7.00
CA TYR A 172 -13.82 -4.61 7.44
C TYR A 172 -12.37 -4.35 7.90
N ALA A 173 -11.61 -3.52 7.19
CA ALA A 173 -10.24 -3.18 7.58
C ALA A 173 -10.19 -2.50 8.96
N ALA A 174 -11.17 -1.64 9.28
CA ALA A 174 -11.29 -1.03 10.61
C ALA A 174 -11.59 -2.08 11.69
N ASP A 175 -12.59 -2.93 11.47
CA ASP A 175 -12.97 -3.97 12.43
C ASP A 175 -11.83 -4.97 12.65
N TYR A 176 -11.19 -5.42 11.56
CA TYR A 176 -10.10 -6.39 11.64
C TYR A 176 -8.85 -5.80 12.30
N ARG A 177 -8.54 -4.52 12.08
CA ARG A 177 -7.47 -3.82 12.84
C ARG A 177 -7.73 -3.89 14.34
N ASN A 178 -8.95 -3.56 14.78
CA ASN A 178 -9.31 -3.57 16.19
C ASN A 178 -9.27 -4.98 16.77
N TYR A 179 -9.82 -5.96 16.03
CA TYR A 179 -9.74 -7.37 16.38
C TYR A 179 -8.30 -7.86 16.51
N HIS A 180 -7.43 -7.53 15.56
CA HIS A 180 -6.02 -7.88 15.62
C HIS A 180 -5.34 -7.31 16.87
N TRP A 181 -5.63 -6.05 17.19
CA TRP A 181 -5.11 -5.37 18.38
C TRP A 181 -5.60 -5.98 19.70
N GLN A 182 -6.90 -6.26 19.78
CA GLN A 182 -7.55 -6.75 20.99
C GLN A 182 -7.38 -8.25 21.23
N PHE A 183 -7.20 -9.04 20.16
CA PHE A 183 -7.24 -10.50 20.27
C PHE A 183 -6.05 -11.24 19.65
N ILE A 184 -5.47 -10.76 18.54
CA ILE A 184 -4.37 -11.47 17.85
C ILE A 184 -2.97 -11.12 18.38
N ARG A 185 -2.64 -9.83 18.54
CA ARG A 185 -1.29 -9.42 18.96
C ARG A 185 -0.93 -10.01 20.33
N GLU A 186 0.30 -10.46 20.49
CA GLU A 186 0.82 -10.95 21.77
C GLU A 186 1.54 -9.81 22.50
N THR A 187 0.98 -9.33 23.61
CA THR A 187 1.57 -8.25 24.40
C THR A 187 1.10 -8.28 25.85
N LYS A 188 1.90 -7.69 26.74
CA LYS A 188 1.53 -7.42 28.15
C LYS A 188 0.86 -6.05 28.33
N GLN A 189 0.89 -5.19 27.31
CA GLN A 189 0.27 -3.85 27.35
C GLN A 189 -1.25 -3.93 27.26
N ASP A 190 -1.93 -2.90 27.75
CA ASP A 190 -3.38 -2.78 27.60
C ASP A 190 -3.79 -2.79 26.12
N ARG A 191 -4.83 -3.58 25.82
CA ARG A 191 -5.38 -3.82 24.48
C ARG A 191 -6.71 -3.15 24.25
N GLY A 192 -7.21 -2.38 25.22
CA GLY A 192 -8.40 -1.56 25.05
C GLY A 192 -8.26 -0.56 23.91
N ILE A 193 -9.42 -0.21 23.34
CA ILE A 193 -9.58 0.77 22.28
C ILE A 193 -10.81 1.59 22.63
N ASP A 194 -10.65 2.92 22.61
CA ASP A 194 -11.76 3.86 22.66
C ASP A 194 -12.23 4.17 21.25
N SER A 195 -13.49 3.86 20.97
CA SER A 195 -14.14 4.15 19.69
C SER A 195 -15.18 5.25 19.85
N PRO A 196 -15.27 6.21 18.90
CA PRO A 196 -16.35 7.20 18.87
C PRO A 196 -17.73 6.55 18.79
N LYS A 197 -18.70 7.05 19.56
CA LYS A 197 -20.04 6.44 19.67
C LYS A 197 -21.08 6.97 18.68
N ILE A 198 -20.95 8.22 18.24
CA ILE A 198 -21.93 8.90 17.39
C ILE A 198 -21.20 9.37 16.13
N VAL A 199 -21.05 8.47 15.17
CA VAL A 199 -20.45 8.77 13.87
C VAL A 199 -21.14 7.93 12.80
N GLY A 200 -21.25 8.50 11.60
CA GLY A 200 -21.75 7.81 10.41
C GLY A 200 -20.82 8.02 9.22
N PRO A 201 -21.12 7.39 8.07
CA PRO A 201 -20.35 7.55 6.86
C PRO A 201 -20.25 9.00 6.38
N TYR A 202 -19.14 9.31 5.72
CA TYR A 202 -18.83 10.62 5.14
C TYR A 202 -18.88 11.76 6.18
N PRO A 203 -18.07 11.63 7.27
CA PRO A 203 -18.03 12.61 8.34
C PRO A 203 -17.53 13.98 7.85
N SER A 204 -17.85 15.02 8.62
CA SER A 204 -17.23 16.33 8.49
C SER A 204 -15.84 16.37 9.13
N LYS A 205 -15.05 17.41 8.82
CA LYS A 205 -13.73 17.64 9.43
C LYS A 205 -13.74 17.73 10.96
N ALA A 206 -14.87 18.11 11.56
CA ALA A 206 -14.97 18.30 13.00
C ALA A 206 -15.28 16.99 13.76
N ASP A 207 -15.71 15.95 13.05
CA ASP A 207 -16.16 14.71 13.68
C ASP A 207 -14.99 13.88 14.21
N GLN A 208 -15.14 13.38 15.42
CA GLN A 208 -14.17 12.44 15.99
C GLN A 208 -14.44 11.06 15.41
N ILE A 209 -13.60 10.63 14.47
CA ILE A 209 -13.79 9.37 13.73
C ILE A 209 -12.71 8.33 13.99
N LEU A 210 -11.73 8.65 14.81
CA LEU A 210 -10.55 7.82 15.03
C LEU A 210 -10.70 6.94 16.27
N ASP A 211 -10.43 5.65 16.11
CA ASP A 211 -10.21 4.73 17.21
C ASP A 211 -8.87 5.05 17.88
N LYS A 212 -8.86 5.01 19.23
CA LYS A 212 -7.69 5.34 20.04
C LYS A 212 -7.30 4.14 20.91
N PRO A 213 -6.13 3.52 20.71
CA PRO A 213 -5.68 2.44 21.56
C PRO A 213 -5.28 2.99 22.94
N HIS A 214 -5.55 2.23 24.01
CA HIS A 214 -5.10 2.62 25.36
C HIS A 214 -3.57 2.64 25.50
N SER A 215 -2.86 1.82 24.72
CA SER A 215 -1.40 1.75 24.73
C SER A 215 -0.83 1.43 23.35
N ASP A 216 -0.08 2.38 22.77
CA ASP A 216 0.64 2.22 21.50
C ASP A 216 2.00 2.95 21.50
N SER A 217 2.89 2.57 22.44
CA SER A 217 4.22 3.19 22.53
C SER A 217 5.07 3.01 21.25
N GLY A 218 4.77 1.99 20.43
CA GLY A 218 5.48 1.69 19.19
C GLY A 218 4.89 2.32 17.92
N GLY A 219 3.75 3.03 18.01
CA GLY A 219 3.08 3.62 16.85
C GLY A 219 2.60 2.59 15.81
N ASN A 220 2.17 1.41 16.28
CA ASN A 220 1.74 0.28 15.47
C ASN A 220 0.25 0.27 15.15
N PHE A 221 -0.58 0.92 15.97
CA PHE A 221 -2.01 0.92 15.77
C PHE A 221 -2.37 1.58 14.43
N GLY A 222 -3.30 0.95 13.70
CA GLY A 222 -3.70 1.40 12.37
C GLY A 222 -2.77 1.01 11.23
N ARG A 223 -1.59 0.45 11.46
CA ARG A 223 -0.73 -0.07 10.38
C ARG A 223 -1.31 -1.37 9.82
N LEU A 224 -2.14 -1.27 8.78
CA LEU A 224 -2.86 -2.43 8.22
C LEU A 224 -1.93 -3.55 7.75
N ALA A 225 -0.77 -3.21 7.19
CA ALA A 225 0.23 -4.20 6.75
C ALA A 225 0.72 -5.09 7.90
N ARG A 226 0.71 -4.60 9.15
CA ARG A 226 1.16 -5.36 10.34
C ARG A 226 0.08 -6.25 10.96
N THR A 227 -1.12 -6.30 10.35
CA THR A 227 -2.23 -7.14 10.83
C THR A 227 -2.25 -8.53 10.19
N GLY A 228 -1.36 -8.78 9.22
CA GLY A 228 -1.33 -9.99 8.41
C GLY A 228 -2.28 -9.96 7.20
N MET A 229 -3.18 -8.97 7.10
CA MET A 229 -4.18 -8.88 6.03
C MET A 229 -3.56 -8.78 4.63
N MET A 230 -2.35 -8.22 4.54
CA MET A 230 -1.68 -7.93 3.26
C MET A 230 -0.50 -8.87 2.97
N ASP A 231 -0.19 -9.84 3.83
CA ASP A 231 1.05 -10.62 3.75
C ASP A 231 1.17 -11.35 2.41
N ALA A 232 0.13 -12.05 1.99
CA ALA A 232 0.11 -12.76 0.71
C ALA A 232 0.29 -11.81 -0.49
N TYR A 233 -0.28 -10.61 -0.39
CA TYR A 233 -0.17 -9.58 -1.42
C TYR A 233 1.26 -8.99 -1.48
N MET A 234 1.87 -8.69 -0.34
CA MET A 234 3.26 -8.22 -0.27
C MET A 234 4.24 -9.30 -0.78
N GLU A 235 4.00 -10.57 -0.46
CA GLU A 235 4.77 -11.70 -0.98
C GLU A 235 4.65 -11.88 -2.50
N LYS A 236 3.49 -11.59 -3.08
CA LYS A 236 3.32 -11.51 -4.53
C LYS A 236 4.18 -10.39 -5.12
N LEU A 237 4.14 -9.19 -4.55
CA LEU A 237 4.92 -8.05 -5.04
C LEU A 237 6.43 -8.25 -4.92
N ASN A 238 6.89 -8.98 -3.89
CA ASN A 238 8.30 -9.35 -3.72
C ASN A 238 8.86 -10.14 -4.93
N LYS A 239 7.99 -10.81 -5.69
CA LYS A 239 8.36 -11.67 -6.83
C LYS A 239 8.31 -10.93 -8.19
N VAL A 240 7.75 -9.72 -8.23
CA VAL A 240 7.69 -8.90 -9.45
C VAL A 240 9.10 -8.63 -9.96
N GLN A 241 9.30 -8.76 -11.27
CA GLN A 241 10.58 -8.52 -11.93
C GLN A 241 10.68 -7.05 -12.35
N LEU A 242 11.71 -6.35 -11.85
CA LEU A 242 12.10 -5.01 -12.27
C LEU A 242 13.46 -5.14 -12.94
N CYS A 243 13.58 -4.75 -14.21
CA CYS A 243 14.81 -4.93 -15.00
C CYS A 243 15.36 -6.37 -14.92
N GLY A 244 14.48 -7.38 -14.89
CA GLY A 244 14.86 -8.80 -14.82
C GLY A 244 15.30 -9.31 -13.44
N ILE A 245 15.19 -8.50 -12.38
CA ILE A 245 15.52 -8.86 -10.99
C ILE A 245 14.28 -8.69 -10.11
N LYS A 246 14.03 -9.63 -9.19
CA LYS A 246 12.88 -9.54 -8.26
C LYS A 246 12.96 -8.29 -7.39
N ALA A 247 11.83 -7.63 -7.16
CA ALA A 247 11.71 -6.42 -6.34
C ALA A 247 12.32 -6.57 -4.93
N ILE A 248 12.22 -7.76 -4.33
CA ILE A 248 12.83 -8.04 -3.03
C ILE A 248 14.36 -7.87 -3.03
N TYR A 249 15.04 -8.22 -4.12
CA TYR A 249 16.50 -8.08 -4.22
C TYR A 249 16.90 -6.63 -4.47
N TRP A 250 16.14 -5.90 -5.29
CA TRP A 250 16.32 -4.45 -5.45
C TRP A 250 16.19 -3.72 -4.12
N ARG A 251 15.16 -4.03 -3.34
CA ARG A 251 14.96 -3.40 -2.03
C ARG A 251 16.08 -3.75 -1.05
N GLN A 252 16.59 -4.99 -1.08
CA GLN A 252 17.75 -5.38 -0.27
C GLN A 252 19.02 -4.64 -0.69
N PHE A 253 19.27 -4.54 -1.99
CA PHE A 253 20.39 -3.80 -2.54
C PHE A 253 20.33 -2.32 -2.13
N LEU A 254 19.21 -1.63 -2.38
CA LEU A 254 19.03 -0.22 -2.00
C LEU A 254 19.11 0.00 -0.49
N LYS A 255 18.69 -0.98 0.32
CA LYS A 255 18.83 -0.92 1.78
C LYS A 255 20.27 -1.10 2.25
N ALA A 256 21.12 -1.76 1.47
CA ALA A 256 22.53 -1.98 1.80
C ALA A 256 23.41 -0.74 1.56
N PHE A 257 22.95 0.23 0.77
CA PHE A 257 23.72 1.40 0.36
C PHE A 257 22.97 2.69 0.70
N GLN A 258 22.53 2.84 1.96
CA GLN A 258 21.86 4.06 2.43
C GLN A 258 22.88 5.10 2.87
N GLU A 259 22.49 6.38 2.88
CA GLU A 259 23.39 7.50 3.22
C GLU A 259 24.06 7.34 4.60
N SER A 260 23.40 6.67 5.55
CA SER A 260 23.92 6.37 6.88
C SER A 260 24.69 5.04 6.98
N THR A 261 24.86 4.32 5.87
CA THR A 261 25.52 3.00 5.84
C THR A 261 27.01 3.23 5.76
N THR A 262 27.76 2.71 6.74
CA THR A 262 29.22 2.69 6.70
C THR A 262 29.73 1.63 5.71
N ASP A 263 30.97 1.78 5.23
CA ASP A 263 31.59 0.79 4.34
C ASP A 263 31.60 -0.62 4.94
N THR A 264 31.82 -0.73 6.25
CA THR A 264 31.75 -2.00 6.99
C THR A 264 30.37 -2.64 6.89
N GLU A 265 29.30 -1.86 7.05
CA GLU A 265 27.92 -2.34 6.94
C GLU A 265 27.56 -2.70 5.50
N ALA A 266 28.04 -1.93 4.52
CA ALA A 266 27.87 -2.23 3.10
C ALA A 266 28.53 -3.57 2.72
N ARG A 267 29.76 -3.82 3.18
CA ARG A 267 30.48 -5.10 2.98
C ARG A 267 29.72 -6.28 3.58
N LEU A 268 29.23 -6.14 4.82
CA LEU A 268 28.42 -7.17 5.47
C LEU A 268 27.12 -7.47 4.70
N ALA A 269 26.48 -6.44 4.13
CA ALA A 269 25.28 -6.59 3.34
C ALA A 269 25.56 -7.29 1.99
N LEU A 270 26.65 -6.95 1.32
CA LEU A 270 27.11 -7.61 0.10
C LEU A 270 27.44 -9.09 0.32
N GLU A 271 28.13 -9.42 1.42
CA GLU A 271 28.44 -10.81 1.77
C GLU A 271 27.16 -11.63 2.04
N ARG A 272 26.18 -11.06 2.74
CA ARG A 272 24.86 -11.71 2.91
C ARG A 272 24.14 -11.91 1.58
N LEU A 273 24.26 -10.97 0.64
CA LEU A 273 23.69 -11.09 -0.69
C LEU A 273 24.36 -12.25 -1.46
N ARG A 274 25.70 -12.33 -1.42
CA ARG A 274 26.51 -13.40 -2.02
C ARG A 274 26.07 -14.77 -1.51
N GLN A 275 26.02 -14.94 -0.20
CA GLN A 275 25.63 -16.20 0.43
C GLN A 275 24.24 -16.65 -0.01
N ARG A 276 23.28 -15.73 -0.15
CA ARG A 276 21.92 -16.07 -0.60
C ARG A 276 21.85 -16.43 -2.07
N VAL A 277 22.61 -15.75 -2.94
CA VAL A 277 22.71 -16.14 -4.37
C VAL A 277 23.28 -17.55 -4.50
N GLN A 278 24.29 -17.87 -3.69
CA GLN A 278 24.88 -19.22 -3.63
C GLN A 278 23.90 -20.27 -3.06
N HIS A 279 23.13 -19.93 -2.03
CA HIS A 279 22.18 -20.85 -1.39
C HIS A 279 20.90 -21.09 -2.21
N ALA A 280 20.43 -20.09 -2.95
CA ALA A 280 19.19 -20.17 -3.71
C ALA A 280 19.30 -21.03 -4.98
N LEU A 281 20.50 -21.45 -5.38
CA LEU A 281 20.77 -22.15 -6.64
C LEU A 281 21.67 -23.36 -6.37
N ILE A 282 21.04 -24.52 -6.19
CA ILE A 282 21.72 -25.84 -6.07
C ILE A 282 22.49 -26.18 -7.36
N ILE A 283 22.18 -25.52 -8.49
CA ILE A 283 22.85 -25.69 -9.78
C ILE A 283 23.34 -24.31 -10.28
N PRO A 284 24.61 -24.18 -10.70
CA PRO A 284 25.13 -22.93 -11.27
C PRO A 284 24.31 -22.56 -12.51
N SER A 285 23.55 -21.47 -12.43
CA SER A 285 22.90 -20.88 -13.59
C SER A 285 23.74 -19.70 -14.10
N PRO A 286 23.73 -19.40 -15.41
CA PRO A 286 24.40 -18.20 -15.94
C PRO A 286 24.03 -16.92 -15.19
N LYS A 287 22.76 -16.81 -14.75
CA LYS A 287 22.27 -15.71 -13.91
C LYS A 287 22.93 -15.64 -12.53
N ALA A 288 23.23 -16.79 -11.91
CA ALA A 288 23.93 -16.86 -10.63
C ALA A 288 25.35 -16.31 -10.75
N GLN A 289 26.07 -16.72 -11.80
CA GLN A 289 27.43 -16.26 -12.06
C GLN A 289 27.48 -14.77 -12.38
N SER A 290 26.56 -14.25 -13.21
CA SER A 290 26.46 -12.82 -13.45
C SER A 290 26.19 -12.04 -12.15
N ALA A 291 25.31 -12.53 -11.29
CA ALA A 291 25.03 -11.89 -10.00
C ALA A 291 26.27 -11.88 -9.08
N LEU A 292 27.03 -12.98 -9.03
CA LEU A 292 28.28 -13.04 -8.24
C LEU A 292 29.36 -12.09 -8.78
N VAL A 293 29.48 -11.95 -10.09
CA VAL A 293 30.40 -10.99 -10.72
C VAL A 293 30.03 -9.55 -10.37
N ILE A 294 28.73 -9.22 -10.40
CA ILE A 294 28.25 -7.88 -10.00
C ILE A 294 28.56 -7.62 -8.52
N ILE A 295 28.35 -8.60 -7.65
CA ILE A 295 28.68 -8.46 -6.22
C ILE A 295 30.17 -8.21 -6.01
N ALA A 296 31.03 -8.96 -6.70
CA ALA A 296 32.47 -8.77 -6.63
C ALA A 296 32.89 -7.37 -7.12
N GLU A 297 32.26 -6.86 -8.18
CA GLU A 297 32.54 -5.50 -8.67
C GLU A 297 32.08 -4.43 -7.68
N LEU A 298 30.91 -4.60 -7.05
CA LEU A 298 30.44 -3.69 -6.00
C LEU A 298 31.37 -3.66 -4.80
N GLU A 299 31.97 -4.80 -4.41
CA GLU A 299 33.00 -4.83 -3.37
C GLU A 299 34.26 -4.07 -3.79
N ARG A 300 34.72 -4.23 -5.04
CA ARG A 300 35.86 -3.46 -5.54
C ARG A 300 35.61 -1.96 -5.52
N LEU A 301 34.39 -1.52 -5.82
CA LEU A 301 34.03 -0.10 -5.76
C LEU A 301 34.10 0.46 -4.33
N LEU A 302 33.85 -0.36 -3.30
CA LEU A 302 34.06 0.04 -1.90
C LEU A 302 35.54 0.18 -1.55
N ASP A 303 36.44 -0.53 -2.25
CA ASP A 303 37.89 -0.42 -2.06
C ASP A 303 38.51 0.79 -2.77
N LEU A 304 37.80 1.44 -3.70
CA LEU A 304 38.27 2.65 -4.39
C LEU A 304 38.20 3.93 -3.53
N GLY A 305 37.59 3.84 -2.35
CA GLY A 305 37.45 4.94 -1.39
C GLY A 305 38.54 5.02 -0.32
N GLU A 306 39.46 4.03 -0.28
CA GLU A 306 40.72 4.09 0.50
C GLU A 306 41.85 4.73 -0.31
#